data_AF-A0A944EYZ3-F1
#
_entry.id   AF-A0A944EYZ3-F1
#
_cell.length_a   1.000
_cell.length_b   1.000
_cell.length_c   1.000
_cell.angle_alpha   90.00
_cell.angle_beta   90.00
_cell.angle_gamma   90.00
#
_symmetry.space_group_name_H-M   'P 1'
#
loop_
_entity.id
_entity.type
_entity.pdbx_description
1 polymer ?
#
loop_
_entity_poly.entity_id
_entity_poly.type
_entity_poly.pdbx_seq_one_letter_code
_entity_poly.pdbx_strand_id
1 'polypeptide(L)'
;MPSLRIGHAEREQALERLKTAYAEGRLDEPEFEDRAGRAMRARSQDELSPLLDDLPAGPTEPSGVGPASLRDRVGDRLVRALRCAVFCWLPPPRARD
;
A
#
# COMPACT_ATOMS: atom_id res chain seq x y z
N MET A 1 20.81 11.08 10.65
CA MET A 1 20.94 11.33 9.19
C MET A 1 19.87 12.33 8.79
N PRO A 2 20.14 13.29 7.89
CA PRO A 2 19.12 14.24 7.43
C PRO A 2 18.06 13.49 6.62
N SER A 3 16.80 13.55 7.05
CA SER A 3 15.67 12.96 6.33
C SER A 3 15.34 13.81 5.10
N LEU A 4 15.13 13.16 3.95
CA LEU A 4 14.76 13.84 2.71
C LEU A 4 13.40 14.51 2.89
N ARG A 5 13.33 15.83 2.67
CA ARG A 5 12.06 16.56 2.69
C ARG A 5 11.24 16.20 1.46
N ILE A 6 9.95 15.98 1.66
CA ILE A 6 9.00 15.66 0.59
C ILE A 6 8.11 16.86 0.29
N GLY A 7 7.76 17.03 -0.98
CA GLY A 7 6.86 18.05 -1.47
C GLY A 7 5.41 17.58 -1.52
N HIS A 8 4.58 18.37 -2.19
CA HIS A 8 3.17 18.05 -2.38
C HIS A 8 2.97 16.86 -3.31
N ALA A 9 3.77 16.77 -4.38
CA ALA A 9 3.68 15.70 -5.39
C ALA A 9 3.95 14.31 -4.79
N GLU A 10 4.91 14.21 -3.86
CA GLU A 10 5.20 12.97 -3.15
C GLU A 10 4.05 12.57 -2.21
N ARG A 11 3.43 13.55 -1.52
CA ARG A 11 2.25 13.31 -0.69
C ARG A 11 1.06 12.82 -1.51
N GLU A 12 0.82 13.42 -2.67
CA GLU A 12 -0.24 12.99 -3.58
C GLU A 12 0.02 11.58 -4.13
N GLN A 13 1.25 11.28 -4.54
CA GLN A 13 1.61 9.92 -4.97
C GLN A 13 1.35 8.88 -3.87
N ALA A 14 1.70 9.18 -2.62
CA ALA A 14 1.40 8.31 -1.50
C ALA A 14 -0.11 8.11 -1.30
N LEU A 15 -0.89 9.17 -1.46
CA LEU A 15 -2.35 9.08 -1.38
C LEU A 15 -2.92 8.16 -2.47
N GLU A 16 -2.43 8.26 -3.71
CA GLU A 16 -2.87 7.39 -4.81
C GLU A 16 -2.51 5.92 -4.57
N ARG A 17 -1.36 5.64 -3.97
CA ARG A 17 -1.01 4.27 -3.53
C ARG A 17 -1.93 3.77 -2.43
N LEU A 18 -2.25 4.60 -1.45
CA LEU A 18 -3.20 4.27 -0.38
C LEU A 18 -4.61 4.00 -0.94
N LYS A 19 -5.08 4.81 -1.90
CA LYS A 19 -6.36 4.60 -2.59
C LYS A 19 -6.38 3.28 -3.36
N THR A 20 -5.28 2.95 -4.02
CA THR A 20 -5.13 1.68 -4.73
C THR A 20 -5.20 0.51 -3.75
N ALA A 21 -4.51 0.59 -2.62
CA ALA A 21 -4.55 -0.43 -1.58
C ALA A 21 -5.94 -0.60 -0.94
N TYR A 22 -6.68 0.50 -0.73
CA TYR A 22 -8.07 0.47 -0.29
C TYR A 22 -8.99 -0.18 -1.33
N ALA A 23 -8.85 0.18 -2.61
CA ALA A 23 -9.61 -0.45 -3.71
C ALA A 23 -9.27 -1.94 -3.88
N GLU A 24 -8.07 -2.37 -3.48
CA GLU A 24 -7.66 -3.77 -3.41
C GLU A 24 -8.17 -4.51 -2.16
N GLY A 25 -8.80 -3.80 -1.21
CA GLY A 25 -9.28 -4.36 0.05
C GLY A 25 -8.15 -4.75 1.02
N ARG A 26 -6.96 -4.14 0.86
CA ARG A 26 -5.81 -4.33 1.77
C ARG A 26 -5.86 -3.42 2.98
N LEU A 27 -6.55 -2.30 2.84
CA LEU A 27 -6.83 -1.34 3.90
C LEU A 27 -8.35 -1.33 4.08
N ASP A 28 -8.79 -1.31 5.32
CA ASP A 28 -10.17 -0.94 5.62
C ASP A 28 -10.33 0.60 5.57
N GLU A 29 -11.57 1.07 5.64
CA GLU A 29 -11.89 2.49 5.60
C GLU A 29 -11.21 3.31 6.72
N PRO A 30 -11.28 2.92 8.01
CA PRO A 30 -10.62 3.70 9.07
C PRO A 30 -9.09 3.68 8.97
N GLU A 31 -8.47 2.58 8.53
CA GLU A 31 -7.02 2.53 8.27
C GLU A 31 -6.62 3.43 7.10
N PHE A 32 -7.41 3.42 6.02
CA PHE A 32 -7.18 4.30 4.89
C PHE A 32 -7.23 5.77 5.31
N GLU A 33 -8.26 6.18 6.06
CA GLU A 33 -8.42 7.55 6.54
C GLU A 33 -7.25 8.00 7.44
N ASP A 34 -6.82 7.16 8.39
CA ASP A 34 -5.66 7.46 9.25
C ASP A 34 -4.38 7.62 8.43
N ARG A 35 -4.08 6.65 7.57
CA ARG A 35 -2.86 6.66 6.75
C ARG A 35 -2.87 7.82 5.76
N ALA A 36 -4.01 8.14 5.14
CA ALA A 36 -4.17 9.26 4.22
C ALA A 36 -3.97 10.62 4.91
N GLY A 37 -4.55 10.79 6.11
CA GLY A 37 -4.36 12.00 6.91
C GLY A 37 -2.91 12.21 7.33
N ARG A 38 -2.21 11.13 7.68
CA ARG A 38 -0.78 11.16 8.02
C ARG A 38 0.10 11.44 6.81
N ALA A 39 -0.19 10.84 5.66
CA ALA A 39 0.53 11.10 4.41
C ALA A 39 0.42 12.58 3.99
N MET A 40 -0.76 13.21 4.14
CA MET A 40 -0.97 14.62 3.83
C MET A 40 -0.20 15.59 4.74
N ARG A 41 0.13 15.17 5.96
CA ARG A 41 0.87 15.98 6.95
C ARG A 41 2.36 15.68 6.97
N ALA A 42 2.80 14.62 6.30
CA ALA A 42 4.19 14.22 6.22
C ALA A 42 5.04 15.31 5.53
N ARG A 43 6.17 15.62 6.15
CA ARG A 43 7.15 16.60 5.66
C ARG A 43 8.47 15.94 5.24
N SER A 44 8.67 14.69 5.64
CA SER A 44 9.88 13.92 5.31
C SER A 44 9.55 12.53 4.76
N GLN A 45 10.47 11.98 3.98
CA GLN A 45 10.36 10.65 3.40
C GLN A 45 10.31 9.55 4.48
N ASP A 46 11.06 9.71 5.58
CA ASP A 46 10.99 8.83 6.76
C ASP A 46 9.60 8.77 7.42
N GLU A 47 8.81 9.84 7.32
CA GLU A 47 7.45 9.86 7.86
C GLU A 47 6.46 9.16 6.90
N LEU A 48 6.77 9.17 5.60
CA LEU A 48 5.93 8.63 4.53
C LEU A 48 6.18 7.14 4.28
N SER A 49 7.45 6.70 4.33
CA SER A 49 7.87 5.32 4.08
C SER A 49 7.10 4.29 4.90
N PRO A 50 6.97 4.41 6.24
CA PRO A 50 6.26 3.41 7.05
C PRO A 50 4.75 3.35 6.76
N LEU A 51 4.16 4.38 6.15
CA LEU A 51 2.73 4.35 5.76
C LEU A 51 2.49 3.46 4.53
N LEU A 52 3.54 3.27 3.73
CA LEU A 52 3.51 2.58 2.44
C LEU A 52 4.26 1.25 2.46
N ASP A 53 5.03 0.95 3.52
CA ASP A 53 5.92 -0.22 3.60
C ASP A 53 5.18 -1.57 3.49
N ASP A 54 4.00 -1.66 4.11
CA ASP A 54 3.13 -2.85 4.04
C ASP A 54 2.36 -2.98 2.72
N LEU A 55 2.41 -1.94 1.88
CA LEU A 55 1.67 -1.91 0.63
C LEU A 55 2.55 -2.40 -0.49
N PRO A 56 2.02 -3.22 -1.42
CA PRO A 56 2.79 -3.58 -2.60
C PRO A 56 3.24 -2.28 -3.26
N ALA A 57 4.50 -2.27 -3.72
CA ALA A 57 5.01 -1.19 -4.54
C ALA A 57 4.23 -1.16 -5.86
N GLY A 58 3.01 -0.61 -5.84
CA GLY A 58 2.33 -0.13 -7.02
C GLY A 58 3.22 0.93 -7.65
N PRO A 59 3.24 1.05 -8.99
CA PRO A 59 4.30 1.76 -9.69
C PRO A 59 4.30 3.24 -9.31
N THR A 60 5.11 3.59 -8.31
CA THR A 60 5.88 4.81 -8.39
C THR A 60 6.98 4.47 -9.34
N GLU A 61 6.88 5.01 -10.53
CA GLU A 61 7.99 5.10 -11.45
C GLU A 61 8.80 6.34 -11.02
N PRO A 62 9.90 6.22 -10.24
CA PRO A 62 10.94 7.21 -10.35
C PRO A 62 11.62 6.95 -11.70
N SER A 63 11.14 7.60 -12.75
CA SER A 63 11.83 7.81 -14.03
C SER A 63 12.85 6.73 -14.40
N GLY A 64 12.40 5.60 -14.95
CA GLY A 64 13.26 4.48 -15.33
C GLY A 64 12.56 3.51 -16.28
N VAL A 65 12.39 3.92 -17.53
CA VAL A 65 11.69 3.15 -18.57
C VAL A 65 12.31 1.76 -18.81
N GLY A 66 11.53 0.70 -18.59
CA GLY A 66 11.88 -0.67 -18.95
C GLY A 66 10.63 -1.50 -19.30
N PRO A 67 10.57 -2.21 -20.45
CA PRO A 67 9.37 -2.92 -20.93
C PRO A 67 9.01 -4.20 -20.13
N ALA A 68 9.58 -4.41 -18.95
CA ALA A 68 9.33 -5.59 -18.13
C ALA A 68 8.04 -5.51 -17.29
N SER A 69 7.54 -4.30 -16.98
CA SER A 69 6.39 -4.08 -16.06
C SER A 69 5.01 -4.54 -16.59
N LEU A 70 4.91 -4.99 -17.85
CA LEU A 70 3.63 -5.46 -18.41
C LEU A 70 3.35 -6.94 -18.10
N ARG A 71 4.39 -7.75 -17.84
CA ARG A 71 4.26 -9.20 -17.64
C ARG A 71 3.76 -9.57 -16.23
N ASP A 72 4.11 -8.76 -15.23
CA ASP A 72 3.63 -8.90 -13.85
C ASP A 72 2.11 -8.69 -13.70
N ARG A 73 1.49 -7.88 -14.59
CA ARG A 73 0.08 -7.49 -14.50
C ARG A 73 -0.91 -8.64 -14.65
N VAL A 74 -0.52 -9.73 -15.32
CA VAL A 74 -1.39 -10.90 -15.54
C VAL A 74 -1.29 -11.90 -14.39
N GLY A 75 -0.14 -11.97 -13.70
CA GLY A 75 0.05 -12.83 -12.54
C GLY A 75 -0.72 -12.36 -11.31
N ASP A 76 -0.79 -11.05 -11.09
CA ASP A 76 -1.37 -10.44 -9.89
C ASP A 76 -2.89 -10.69 -9.75
N ARG A 77 -3.63 -10.73 -10.88
CA ARG A 77 -5.07 -11.08 -10.88
C ARG A 77 -5.36 -12.51 -10.42
N LEU A 78 -4.45 -13.46 -10.68
CA LEU A 78 -4.62 -14.86 -10.27
C LEU A 78 -4.26 -15.06 -8.80
N VAL A 79 -3.22 -14.38 -8.31
CA VAL A 79 -2.83 -14.39 -6.89
C VAL A 79 -3.93 -13.76 -6.01
N ARG A 80 -4.63 -12.74 -6.52
CA ARG A 80 -5.75 -12.05 -5.84
C ARG A 80 -6.96 -12.96 -5.57
N ALA A 81 -7.23 -13.94 -6.44
CA ALA A 81 -8.27 -14.94 -6.22
C ALA A 81 -7.85 -16.00 -5.18
N LEU A 82 -6.56 -16.35 -5.14
CA LEU A 82 -6.01 -17.30 -4.16
C LEU A 82 -5.84 -16.69 -2.76
N ARG A 83 -5.57 -15.38 -2.65
CA ARG A 83 -5.32 -14.73 -1.35
C ARG A 83 -6.58 -14.50 -0.51
N CYS A 84 -7.74 -14.27 -1.13
CA CYS A 84 -9.03 -14.31 -0.43
C CYS A 84 -9.29 -15.67 0.23
N ALA A 85 -8.84 -16.77 -0.38
CA ALA A 85 -8.99 -18.11 0.17
C ALA A 85 -8.00 -18.41 1.31
N VAL A 86 -6.81 -17.80 1.30
CA VAL A 86 -5.78 -18.04 2.34
C VAL A 86 -5.95 -17.13 3.56
N PHE A 87 -6.39 -15.87 3.41
CA PHE A 87 -6.50 -14.93 4.53
C PHE A 87 -7.91 -14.88 5.15
N CYS A 88 -8.92 -15.46 4.49
CA CYS A 88 -10.29 -15.59 5.03
C CYS A 88 -10.62 -17.02 5.51
N TRP A 89 -9.64 -17.94 5.58
CA TRP A 89 -9.86 -19.32 6.04
C TRP A 89 -8.90 -19.77 7.16
N LEU A 90 -8.96 -19.09 8.30
CA LEU A 90 -8.58 -19.72 9.58
C LEU A 90 -9.60 -19.40 10.69
N PRO A 91 -10.61 -20.26 10.93
CA PRO A 91 -11.46 -20.18 12.12
C PRO A 91 -10.76 -20.74 13.40
N PRO A 92 -11.28 -20.46 14.63
CA PRO A 92 -10.52 -20.11 15.84
C PRO A 92 -10.35 -21.24 16.89
N PRO A 93 -9.46 -21.12 17.92
CA PRO A 93 -9.64 -21.85 19.16
C PRO A 93 -10.54 -21.07 20.14
N ARG A 94 -11.71 -21.65 20.43
CA ARG A 94 -12.62 -21.26 21.52
C ARG A 94 -11.98 -21.51 22.90
N ALA A 95 -12.42 -20.68 23.85
CA ALA A 95 -12.52 -20.89 25.30
C ALA A 95 -11.24 -20.82 26.15
N ARG A 96 -11.29 -20.00 27.21
CA ARG A 96 -11.58 -20.49 28.57
C ARG A 96 -12.07 -19.35 29.48
N ASP A 97 -13.06 -19.72 30.30
CA ASP A 97 -13.73 -19.07 31.45
C ASP A 97 -13.43 -17.60 31.79
#